data_AF-A0A9D7M1P4-F1
#
_entry.id   AF-A0A9D7M1P4-F1
#
_cell.length_a   1.000
_cell.length_b   1.000
_cell.length_c   1.000
_cell.angle_alpha   90.00
_cell.angle_beta   90.00
_cell.angle_gamma   90.00
#
_symmetry.space_group_name_H-M   'P 1'
#
loop_
_entity.id
_entity.type
_entity.pdbx_description
1 polymer ?
#
loop_
_entity_poly.entity_id
_entity_poly.type
_entity_poly.pdbx_seq_one_letter_code
_entity_poly.pdbx_strand_id
1 'polypeptide(L)'
;MGPVNWIAVVLAAGVAALVLWLFWRGASPRVKSWLYAVQLVPAAMLGHALARIGPDKLELKPHLYFMQAGGLALAIVIPALWLAQARHGVAARETWRDSAALLIAYLAMGTVFWLLG
;
A
#
# COMPACT_ATOMS: atom_id res chain seq x y z
N MET A 1 23.44 -2.84 2.43
CA MET A 1 22.10 -3.06 1.86
C MET A 1 22.30 -3.66 0.48
N GLY A 2 21.62 -4.77 0.16
CA GLY A 2 21.75 -5.44 -1.13
C GLY A 2 21.24 -4.58 -2.30
N PRO A 3 21.46 -5.02 -3.55
CA PRO A 3 20.92 -4.34 -4.73
C PRO A 3 19.39 -4.24 -4.66
N VAL A 4 18.84 -3.10 -5.09
CA VAL A 4 17.40 -2.85 -5.09
C VAL A 4 16.77 -3.49 -6.33
N ASN A 5 15.78 -4.37 -6.13
CA ASN A 5 14.94 -4.86 -7.22
C ASN A 5 13.93 -3.78 -7.65
N TRP A 6 14.34 -2.92 -8.57
CA TRP A 6 13.50 -1.84 -9.10
C TRP A 6 12.24 -2.32 -9.83
N ILE A 7 12.27 -3.53 -10.42
CA ILE A 7 11.10 -4.13 -11.08
C ILE A 7 10.02 -4.40 -10.03
N ALA A 8 10.39 -5.01 -8.90
CA ALA A 8 9.47 -5.25 -7.79
C ALA A 8 8.90 -3.95 -7.21
N VAL A 9 9.69 -2.87 -7.13
CA VAL A 9 9.22 -1.56 -6.67
C VAL A 9 8.14 -1.00 -7.60
N VAL A 10 8.38 -0.98 -8.91
CA VAL A 10 7.43 -0.44 -9.91
C VAL A 10 6.16 -1.29 -9.94
N LEU A 11 6.29 -2.61 -9.91
CA LEU A 11 5.16 -3.53 -9.89
C LEU A 11 4.34 -3.37 -8.61
N ALA A 12 4.98 -3.27 -7.44
CA ALA A 12 4.28 -3.06 -6.16
C ALA A 12 3.49 -1.75 -6.18
N ALA A 13 4.10 -0.66 -6.67
CA ALA A 13 3.41 0.63 -6.80
C ALA A 13 2.22 0.54 -7.77
N GLY A 14 2.40 -0.12 -8.92
CA GLY A 14 1.33 -0.35 -9.89
C GLY A 14 0.18 -1.19 -9.34
N VAL A 15 0.49 -2.28 -8.63
CA VAL A 15 -0.50 -3.16 -7.99
C VAL A 15 -1.29 -2.41 -6.91
N ALA A 16 -0.62 -1.63 -6.06
CA ALA A 16 -1.31 -0.81 -5.06
C ALA A 16 -2.28 0.19 -5.71
N ALA A 17 -1.83 0.91 -6.74
CA ALA A 17 -2.68 1.84 -7.48
C ALA A 17 -3.86 1.13 -8.16
N LEU A 18 -3.63 -0.06 -8.74
CA LEU A 18 -4.66 -0.87 -9.37
C LEU A 18 -5.72 -1.34 -8.36
N VAL A 19 -5.30 -1.82 -7.19
CA VAL A 19 -6.23 -2.24 -6.12
C VAL A 19 -7.13 -1.07 -5.70
N LEU A 20 -6.54 0.09 -5.44
CA LEU A 20 -7.30 1.28 -5.04
C LEU A 20 -8.22 1.78 -6.16
N TRP A 21 -7.75 1.75 -7.40
CA TRP A 21 -8.58 2.09 -8.56
C TRP A 21 -9.77 1.13 -8.69
N LEU A 22 -9.56 -0.19 -8.61
CA LEU A 22 -10.63 -1.18 -8.69
C LEU A 22 -11.68 -0.99 -7.59
N PHE A 23 -11.25 -0.63 -6.38
CA PHE A 23 -12.13 -0.43 -5.23
C PHE A 23 -12.97 0.85 -5.34
N TRP A 24 -12.37 1.94 -5.84
CA TRP A 24 -13.01 3.27 -5.86
C TRP A 24 -13.56 3.72 -7.22
N ARG A 25 -13.23 3.04 -8.33
CA ARG A 25 -13.65 3.42 -9.70
C ARG A 25 -15.16 3.63 -9.86
N GLY A 26 -15.98 2.88 -9.13
CA GLY A 26 -17.45 3.01 -9.16
C GLY A 26 -18.05 3.80 -8.00
N ALA A 27 -17.32 3.92 -6.89
CA ALA A 27 -17.81 4.54 -5.66
C ALA A 27 -17.57 6.05 -5.62
N SER A 28 -16.54 6.55 -6.31
CA SER A 28 -16.16 7.95 -6.26
C SER A 28 -15.78 8.48 -7.64
N PRO A 29 -16.78 8.82 -8.50
CA PRO A 29 -16.55 9.42 -9.82
C PRO A 29 -15.78 10.76 -9.76
N ARG A 30 -15.71 11.35 -8.56
CA ARG A 30 -15.01 12.61 -8.29
C ARG A 30 -13.51 12.43 -8.10
N VAL A 31 -13.01 11.22 -7.85
CA VAL A 31 -11.56 10.97 -7.75
C VAL A 31 -10.98 11.06 -9.15
N LYS A 32 -10.30 12.19 -9.41
CA LYS A 32 -9.63 12.42 -10.68
C LYS A 32 -8.52 11.40 -10.87
N SER A 33 -8.39 10.87 -12.09
CA SER A 33 -7.42 9.83 -12.44
C SER A 33 -5.97 10.16 -12.06
N TRP A 34 -5.57 11.44 -12.13
CA TRP A 34 -4.22 11.88 -11.77
C TRP A 34 -3.88 11.65 -10.29
N LEU A 35 -4.86 11.57 -9.39
CA LEU A 35 -4.60 11.28 -7.97
C LEU A 35 -4.08 9.85 -7.77
N TYR A 36 -4.49 8.90 -8.61
CA TYR A 36 -3.90 7.56 -8.62
C TYR A 36 -2.44 7.58 -9.09
N ALA A 37 -2.09 8.50 -10.01
CA ALA A 37 -0.71 8.70 -10.41
C ALA A 37 0.14 9.33 -9.29
N VAL A 38 -0.42 10.27 -8.52
CA VAL A 38 0.26 10.82 -7.33
C VAL A 38 0.51 9.74 -6.28
N GLN A 39 -0.44 8.82 -6.08
CA GLN A 39 -0.31 7.70 -5.16
C GLN A 39 0.85 6.76 -5.50
N LEU A 40 1.33 6.75 -6.76
CA LEU A 40 2.53 5.99 -7.14
C LEU A 40 3.78 6.46 -6.39
N VAL A 41 3.86 7.73 -5.99
CA VAL A 41 5.03 8.28 -5.26
C VAL A 41 5.19 7.63 -3.87
N PRO A 42 4.20 7.73 -2.95
CA PRO A 42 4.33 7.07 -1.64
C PRO A 42 4.40 5.54 -1.78
N ALA A 43 3.72 4.95 -2.76
CA ALA A 43 3.80 3.50 -3.00
C ALA A 43 5.21 3.08 -3.48
N ALA A 44 5.85 3.83 -4.37
CA ALA A 44 7.22 3.56 -4.79
C ALA A 44 8.22 3.77 -3.64
N MET A 45 8.02 4.77 -2.78
CA MET A 45 8.85 4.97 -1.59
C MET A 45 8.74 3.81 -0.60
N LEU A 46 7.53 3.33 -0.33
CA LEU A 46 7.33 2.14 0.49
C LEU A 46 7.94 0.90 -0.17
N GLY A 47 7.74 0.70 -1.47
CA GLY A 47 8.36 -0.40 -2.21
C GLY A 47 9.89 -0.35 -2.16
N HIS A 48 10.49 0.83 -2.28
CA HIS A 48 11.93 1.01 -2.12
C HIS A 48 12.43 0.64 -0.73
N ALA A 49 11.66 0.96 0.32
CA ALA A 49 11.98 0.54 1.68
C ALA A 49 11.91 -0.99 1.84
N LEU A 50 10.89 -1.64 1.28
CA LEU A 50 10.75 -3.11 1.27
C LEU A 50 11.88 -3.79 0.48
N ALA A 51 12.27 -3.24 -0.67
CA ALA A 51 13.36 -3.75 -1.49
C ALA A 51 14.71 -3.71 -0.76
N ARG A 52 14.88 -2.81 0.22
CA ARG A 52 16.11 -2.68 1.01
C ARG A 52 16.24 -3.69 2.16
N ILE A 53 15.21 -4.47 2.48
CA ILE A 53 15.32 -5.56 3.46
C ILE A 53 16.41 -6.56 3.02
N GLY A 54 16.50 -6.82 1.71
CA GLY A 54 17.52 -7.66 1.08
C GLY A 54 17.25 -9.16 1.20
N PRO A 55 17.60 -9.96 0.17
CA PRO A 55 17.20 -11.37 0.04
C PRO A 55 17.65 -12.23 1.23
N ASP A 56 18.87 -12.01 1.72
CA ASP A 56 19.47 -12.75 2.84
C ASP A 56 18.63 -12.69 4.14
N LYS A 57 17.93 -11.58 4.37
CA LYS A 57 17.07 -11.38 5.55
C LYS A 57 15.71 -12.05 5.41
N LEU A 58 15.29 -12.27 4.16
CA LEU A 58 13.94 -12.69 3.79
C LEU A 58 13.83 -14.19 3.61
N GLU A 59 14.90 -14.86 3.16
CA GLU A 59 15.02 -16.32 3.23
C GLU A 59 14.79 -16.81 4.67
N LEU A 60 15.26 -16.04 5.65
CA LEU A 60 15.11 -16.34 7.06
C LEU A 60 13.73 -15.95 7.61
N LYS A 61 13.08 -14.91 7.06
CA LYS A 61 11.86 -14.30 7.61
C LYS A 61 10.94 -13.73 6.53
N PRO A 62 10.26 -14.57 5.73
CA PRO A 62 9.43 -14.12 4.61
C PRO A 62 8.19 -13.31 5.05
N HIS A 63 7.74 -13.50 6.29
CA HIS A 63 6.65 -12.74 6.91
C HIS A 63 6.97 -11.24 7.10
N LEU A 64 8.23 -10.82 6.98
CA LEU A 64 8.62 -9.40 7.13
C LEU A 64 7.97 -8.50 6.08
N TYR A 65 7.72 -8.98 4.85
CA TYR A 65 7.03 -8.17 3.84
C TYR A 65 5.62 -7.80 4.25
N PHE A 66 4.86 -8.77 4.75
CA PHE A 66 3.51 -8.56 5.25
C PHE A 66 3.51 -7.76 6.55
N MET A 67 4.48 -7.99 7.43
CA MET A 67 4.60 -7.23 8.68
C MET A 67 4.92 -5.76 8.42
N GLN A 68 5.84 -5.45 7.51
CA GLN A 68 6.20 -4.06 7.22
C GLN A 68 5.09 -3.34 6.44
N ALA A 69 4.53 -3.97 5.41
CA ALA A 69 3.45 -3.35 4.64
C ALA A 69 2.14 -3.30 5.46
N GLY A 70 1.68 -4.42 6.00
CA GLY A 70 0.48 -4.49 6.83
C GLY A 70 0.61 -3.69 8.13
N GLY A 71 1.76 -3.74 8.80
CA GLY A 71 2.02 -2.96 10.01
C GLY A 71 1.97 -1.46 9.75
N LEU A 72 2.54 -0.98 8.64
CA LEU A 72 2.42 0.43 8.26
C LEU A 72 0.96 0.82 7.99
N ALA A 73 0.21 -0.04 7.31
CA ALA A 73 -1.21 0.21 7.05
C ALA A 73 -2.02 0.31 8.35
N LEU A 74 -1.89 -0.66 9.24
CA LEU A 74 -2.66 -0.76 10.48
C LEU A 74 -2.24 0.26 11.54
N ALA A 75 -0.95 0.53 11.67
CA ALA A 75 -0.43 1.38 12.76
C ALA A 75 -0.37 2.87 12.39
N ILE A 76 -0.31 3.23 11.11
CA ILE A 76 -0.12 4.63 10.68
C ILE A 76 -1.23 5.07 9.74
N VAL A 77 -1.38 4.38 8.60
CA VAL A 77 -2.23 4.86 7.50
C VAL A 77 -3.70 4.87 7.89
N ILE A 78 -4.20 3.76 8.46
CA ILE A 78 -5.59 3.62 8.88
C ILE A 78 -5.90 4.60 10.02
N PRO A 79 -5.13 4.70 11.11
CA PRO A 79 -5.39 5.71 12.14
C PRO A 79 -5.42 7.14 11.60
N ALA A 80 -4.50 7.51 10.71
CA ALA A 80 -4.48 8.83 10.07
C ALA A 80 -5.72 9.06 9.19
N LEU A 81 -6.15 8.05 8.43
CA LEU A 81 -7.39 8.09 7.65
C LEU A 81 -8.59 8.33 8.56
N TRP A 82 -8.70 7.61 9.67
CA TRP A 82 -9.81 7.73 10.61
C TRP A 82 -9.88 9.13 11.23
N LEU A 83 -8.75 9.69 11.66
CA LEU A 83 -8.68 11.05 12.17
C LEU A 83 -9.13 12.08 11.13
N ALA A 84 -8.65 11.95 9.89
CA ALA A 84 -9.01 12.85 8.80
C ALA A 84 -10.50 12.75 8.44
N GLN A 85 -11.03 11.53 8.28
CA GLN A 85 -12.42 11.29 7.92
C GLN A 85 -13.39 11.71 9.03
N ALA A 86 -13.06 11.45 10.30
CA ALA A 86 -13.85 11.90 11.44
C ALA A 86 -13.94 13.43 11.51
N ARG A 87 -12.84 14.13 11.24
CA ARG A 87 -12.82 15.61 11.15
C ARG A 87 -13.77 16.15 10.08
N HIS A 88 -14.01 15.40 9.02
CA HIS A 88 -14.89 15.78 7.92
C HIS A 88 -16.31 15.20 8.04
N GLY A 89 -16.65 14.55 9.16
CA GLY A 89 -17.99 14.00 9.40
C GLY A 89 -18.35 12.81 8.52
N VAL A 90 -17.36 12.11 7.96
CA VAL A 90 -17.61 10.94 7.12
C VAL A 90 -18.12 9.77 7.97
N ALA A 91 -19.07 9.00 7.45
CA ALA A 91 -19.66 7.89 8.18
C ALA A 91 -18.62 6.78 8.44
N ALA A 92 -18.58 6.25 9.67
CA ALA A 92 -17.62 5.20 10.05
C ALA A 92 -17.62 3.98 9.13
N ARG A 93 -18.78 3.64 8.56
CA ARG A 93 -18.90 2.54 7.58
C ARG A 93 -18.10 2.82 6.30
N GLU A 94 -18.05 4.05 5.84
CA GLU A 94 -17.25 4.44 4.67
C GLU A 94 -15.77 4.40 5.01
N THR A 95 -15.38 4.93 6.18
CA THR A 95 -14.01 4.84 6.69
C THR A 95 -13.52 3.40 6.81
N TRP A 96 -14.36 2.47 7.25
CA TRP A 96 -14.05 1.04 7.28
C TRP A 96 -13.79 0.47 5.88
N ARG A 97 -14.60 0.84 4.89
CA ARG A 97 -14.41 0.39 3.50
C ARG A 97 -13.10 0.91 2.92
N ASP A 98 -12.78 2.18 3.15
CA ASP A 98 -11.53 2.78 2.70
C ASP A 98 -10.31 2.19 3.43
N SER A 99 -10.45 1.88 4.71
CA SER A 99 -9.42 1.18 5.50
C SER A 99 -9.12 -0.19 4.92
N ALA A 100 -10.16 -0.96 4.54
CA ALA A 100 -10.00 -2.25 3.89
C ALA A 100 -9.30 -2.13 2.54
N ALA A 101 -9.65 -1.12 1.72
CA ALA A 101 -9.00 -0.88 0.43
C ALA A 101 -7.49 -0.61 0.59
N LEU A 102 -7.11 0.24 1.55
CA LEU A 102 -5.71 0.54 1.84
C LEU A 102 -4.96 -0.66 2.40
N LEU A 103 -5.57 -1.42 3.32
CA LEU A 103 -4.95 -2.63 3.85
C LEU A 103 -4.67 -3.65 2.75
N ILE A 104 -5.65 -3.91 1.88
CA ILE A 104 -5.48 -4.83 0.74
C ILE A 104 -4.39 -4.32 -0.21
N ALA A 105 -4.34 -3.01 -0.50
CA ALA A 105 -3.30 -2.44 -1.35
C ALA A 105 -1.89 -2.64 -0.77
N TYR A 106 -1.72 -2.41 0.54
CA TYR A 106 -0.42 -2.60 1.21
C TYR A 106 -0.03 -4.07 1.29
N LEU A 107 -0.97 -4.97 1.60
CA LEU A 107 -0.71 -6.41 1.58
C LEU A 107 -0.32 -6.90 0.18
N ALA A 108 -0.98 -6.38 -0.87
CA ALA A 108 -0.65 -6.71 -2.25
C ALA A 108 0.76 -6.26 -2.64
N MET A 109 1.23 -5.09 -2.14
CA MET A 109 2.64 -4.70 -2.28
C MET A 109 3.57 -5.71 -1.62
N GLY A 110 3.24 -6.14 -0.39
CA GLY A 110 3.98 -7.19 0.31
C GLY A 110 4.03 -8.50 -0.48
N THR A 111 2.93 -8.88 -1.13
CA THR A 111 2.86 -10.05 -2.02
C THR A 111 3.79 -9.94 -3.23
N VAL A 112 3.87 -8.77 -3.88
CA VAL A 112 4.79 -8.56 -5.03
C VAL A 112 6.23 -8.82 -4.60
N PHE A 113 6.63 -8.30 -3.45
CA PHE A 113 7.97 -8.51 -2.92
C PHE A 113 8.20 -9.94 -2.42
N TRP A 114 7.18 -10.57 -1.85
CA TRP A 114 7.28 -11.99 -1.48
C TRP A 114 7.48 -12.91 -2.70
N LEU A 115 6.97 -12.53 -3.87
CA LEU A 115 7.12 -13.30 -5.12
C LEU A 115 8.40 -12.99 -5.92
N LEU A 116 8.93 -11.76 -5.82
CA LEU A 116 10.00 -11.26 -6.70
C LEU A 116 11.26 -10.80 -5.97
N GLY A 117 11.24 -10.76 -4.63
CA GLY A 117 12.29 -10.19 -3.80
C GLY A 117 13.26 -11.20 -3.22
#